data_AF-A0A955JMJ6-F1
#
_entry.id   AF-A0A955JMJ6-F1
#
_cell.length_a   1.000
_cell.length_b   1.000
_cell.length_c   1.000
_cell.angle_alpha   90.00
_cell.angle_beta   90.00
_cell.angle_gamma   90.00
#
_symmetry.space_group_name_H-M   'P 1'
#
loop_
_entity.id
_entity.type
_entity.pdbx_description
1 polymer ?
#
loop_
_entity_poly.entity_id
_entity_poly.type
_entity_poly.pdbx_seq_one_letter_code
_entity_poly.pdbx_strand_id
1 'polypeptide(L)'
;GNLTELYILNLAGNHISIIPPEIGNLTSLHTLSLDSNDISLLPPEIGKLECLEILSISYNPFNVLPDTFGNLTRLTHLDVDVNALNSIESKFHKLLSLTSLSLDGNSVWVSEGIRSFNNLTELHIYSSTISIPPDVALIKSLSVVIVYGNMPLDVLLREDWVKLLKALRGGVLPWDMGCYMLPHHLCPPVMTYAIYRTIPHVECRLTDYINIIPRQQRRRRQNNLLQLEACASYYF
;
A
#
# COMPACT_ATOMS: atom_id res chain seq x y z
N GLY A 1 -16.04 25.97 -8.45
CA GLY A 1 -16.26 24.67 -9.10
C GLY A 1 -17.55 24.71 -9.90
N ASN A 2 -17.46 24.97 -11.21
CA ASN A 2 -18.60 24.91 -12.13
C ASN A 2 -18.54 23.71 -13.09
N LEU A 3 -17.46 22.91 -12.99
CA LEU A 3 -17.28 21.69 -13.78
C LEU A 3 -17.97 20.52 -13.07
N THR A 4 -19.29 20.60 -12.87
CA THR A 4 -20.07 19.62 -12.09
C THR A 4 -20.04 18.22 -12.69
N GLU A 5 -19.76 18.11 -13.99
CA GLU A 5 -19.62 16.84 -14.72
C GLU A 5 -18.17 16.31 -14.73
N LEU A 6 -17.24 16.96 -14.01
CA LEU A 6 -15.84 16.54 -14.01
C LEU A 6 -15.70 15.17 -13.32
N TYR A 7 -15.17 14.20 -14.06
CA TYR A 7 -15.02 12.82 -13.59
C TYR A 7 -13.64 12.55 -12.96
N ILE A 8 -12.58 13.12 -13.55
CA ILE A 8 -11.19 13.00 -13.08
C ILE A 8 -10.60 14.40 -12.93
N LEU A 9 -9.95 14.63 -11.80
CA LEU A 9 -9.15 15.83 -11.54
C LEU A 9 -7.76 15.39 -11.09
N ASN A 10 -6.77 15.66 -11.94
CA ASN A 10 -5.37 15.44 -11.62
C ASN A 10 -4.68 16.79 -11.47
N LEU A 11 -4.17 17.05 -10.27
CA LEU A 11 -3.40 18.23 -9.89
C LEU A 11 -2.02 17.86 -9.35
N ALA A 12 -1.53 16.65 -9.64
CA ALA A 12 -0.26 16.17 -9.14
C ALA A 12 0.94 16.97 -9.65
N GLY A 13 2.00 17.07 -8.84
CA GLY A 13 3.27 17.69 -9.22
C GLY A 13 3.21 19.21 -9.36
N ASN A 14 2.43 19.86 -8.49
CA ASN A 14 2.30 21.32 -8.44
C ASN A 14 2.79 21.87 -7.08
N HIS A 15 2.57 23.16 -6.83
CA HIS A 15 2.88 23.85 -5.57
C HIS A 15 1.60 24.28 -4.84
N ILE A 16 0.58 23.43 -4.88
CA ILE A 16 -0.71 23.74 -4.26
C ILE A 16 -0.58 23.54 -2.76
N SER A 17 -0.82 24.59 -1.98
CA SER A 17 -0.81 24.52 -0.51
C SER A 17 -2.21 24.47 0.10
N ILE A 18 -3.22 24.95 -0.64
CA ILE A 18 -4.60 25.06 -0.19
C ILE A 18 -5.53 24.54 -1.28
N ILE A 19 -6.40 23.61 -0.91
CA ILE A 19 -7.54 23.21 -1.73
C ILE A 19 -8.75 24.06 -1.35
N PRO A 20 -9.36 24.80 -2.30
CA PRO A 20 -10.49 25.67 -1.99
C PRO A 20 -11.75 24.84 -1.67
N PRO A 21 -12.66 25.33 -0.80
CA PRO A 21 -13.87 24.60 -0.41
C PRO A 21 -14.79 24.28 -1.59
N GLU A 22 -14.69 25.04 -2.68
CA GLU A 22 -15.40 24.81 -3.94
C GLU A 22 -15.06 23.47 -4.61
N ILE A 23 -14.04 22.74 -4.14
CA ILE A 23 -13.80 21.34 -4.53
C ILE A 23 -15.06 20.51 -4.29
N GLY A 24 -15.81 20.78 -3.21
CA GLY A 24 -17.04 20.05 -2.87
C GLY A 24 -18.20 20.26 -3.85
N ASN A 25 -18.06 21.16 -4.84
CA ASN A 25 -19.05 21.29 -5.92
C ASN A 25 -18.84 20.25 -7.03
N LEU A 26 -17.73 19.52 -7.04
CA LEU A 26 -17.41 18.50 -8.05
C LEU A 26 -18.06 17.16 -7.68
N THR A 27 -19.38 17.13 -7.47
CA THR A 27 -20.09 15.97 -6.91
C THR A 27 -20.05 14.72 -7.79
N SER A 28 -19.75 14.86 -9.09
CA SER A 28 -19.57 13.75 -10.03
C SER A 28 -18.12 13.25 -10.13
N LEU A 29 -17.20 13.78 -9.31
CA LEU A 29 -15.79 13.41 -9.33
C LEU A 29 -15.59 12.00 -8.77
N HIS A 30 -14.93 11.14 -9.54
CA HIS A 30 -14.62 9.76 -9.16
C HIS A 30 -13.14 9.58 -8.81
N THR A 31 -12.26 10.38 -9.44
CA THR A 31 -10.82 10.33 -9.20
C THR A 31 -10.26 11.71 -8.91
N LEU A 32 -9.57 11.84 -7.77
CA LEU A 32 -8.85 13.04 -7.37
C LEU A 32 -7.40 12.68 -7.05
N SER A 33 -6.47 13.22 -7.83
CA SER A 33 -5.02 13.11 -7.59
C SER A 33 -4.45 14.48 -7.24
N LEU A 34 -3.82 14.55 -6.07
CA LEU A 34 -3.23 15.71 -5.42
C LEU A 34 -1.76 15.46 -5.06
N ASP A 35 -1.16 14.41 -5.63
CA ASP A 35 0.17 13.92 -5.27
C ASP A 35 1.26 14.97 -5.48
N SER A 36 2.33 14.94 -4.69
CA SER A 36 3.48 15.83 -4.86
C SER A 36 3.08 17.31 -4.91
N ASN A 37 2.50 17.80 -3.82
CA ASN A 37 2.11 19.18 -3.60
C ASN A 37 2.53 19.63 -2.18
N ASP A 38 2.09 20.82 -1.75
CA ASP A 38 2.40 21.41 -0.44
C ASP A 38 1.15 21.42 0.49
N ILE A 39 0.21 20.48 0.30
CA ILE A 39 -1.09 20.45 0.98
C ILE A 39 -0.93 19.92 2.40
N SER A 40 -1.18 20.77 3.39
CA SER A 40 -1.18 20.37 4.80
C SER A 40 -2.55 19.95 5.32
N LEU A 41 -3.63 20.38 4.66
CA LEU A 41 -5.02 20.24 5.09
C LEU A 41 -5.93 20.02 3.87
N LEU A 42 -6.97 19.21 4.03
CA LEU A 42 -8.10 19.16 3.09
C LEU A 42 -9.29 19.92 3.68
N PRO A 43 -10.04 20.69 2.88
CA PRO A 43 -11.25 21.35 3.35
C PRO A 43 -12.31 20.30 3.73
N PRO A 44 -13.19 20.57 4.71
CA PRO A 44 -14.27 19.66 5.08
C PRO A 44 -15.24 19.40 3.91
N GLU A 45 -15.29 20.27 2.92
CA GLU A 45 -16.05 20.08 1.69
C GLU A 45 -15.60 18.88 0.86
N ILE A 46 -14.41 18.29 1.11
CA ILE A 46 -14.01 17.04 0.48
C ILE A 46 -15.05 15.93 0.71
N GLY A 47 -15.71 15.92 1.88
CA GLY A 47 -16.74 14.94 2.19
C GLY A 47 -18.05 15.10 1.40
N LYS A 48 -18.16 16.11 0.53
CA LYS A 48 -19.27 16.26 -0.44
C LYS A 48 -19.03 15.50 -1.74
N LEU A 49 -17.82 14.97 -1.95
CA LEU A 49 -17.48 14.17 -3.13
C LEU A 49 -18.00 12.74 -2.98
N GLU A 50 -19.32 12.58 -2.93
CA GLU A 50 -19.98 11.30 -2.62
C GLU A 50 -19.69 10.21 -3.67
N CYS A 51 -19.35 10.60 -4.90
CA CYS A 51 -18.96 9.68 -5.97
C CYS A 51 -17.46 9.34 -5.99
N LEU A 52 -16.64 9.90 -5.09
CA LEU A 52 -15.20 9.71 -5.13
C LEU A 52 -14.83 8.27 -4.79
N GLU A 53 -14.14 7.61 -5.70
CA GLU A 53 -13.71 6.22 -5.58
C GLU A 53 -12.21 6.13 -5.33
N ILE A 54 -11.43 7.06 -5.90
CA ILE A 54 -9.98 7.10 -5.82
C ILE A 54 -9.53 8.48 -5.34
N LEU A 55 -8.81 8.51 -4.23
CA LEU A 55 -8.14 9.71 -3.72
C LEU A 55 -6.65 9.42 -3.52
N SER A 56 -5.81 10.25 -4.13
CA SER A 56 -4.36 10.20 -3.98
C SER A 56 -3.85 11.56 -3.53
N ILE A 57 -3.13 11.61 -2.41
CA ILE A 57 -2.51 12.83 -1.85
C ILE A 57 -1.09 12.51 -1.35
N SER A 58 -0.42 11.57 -2.00
CA SER A 58 0.93 11.15 -1.61
C SER A 58 1.93 12.30 -1.73
N TYR A 59 3.04 12.25 -0.98
CA TYR A 59 4.11 13.27 -1.01
C TYR A 59 3.58 14.69 -0.75
N ASN A 60 2.93 14.87 0.40
CA ASN A 60 2.44 16.17 0.89
C ASN A 60 2.77 16.32 2.39
N PRO A 61 2.66 17.53 2.98
CA PRO A 61 2.73 17.70 4.43
C PRO A 61 1.38 17.44 5.15
N PHE A 62 0.51 16.58 4.60
CA PHE A 62 -0.84 16.34 5.09
C PHE A 62 -0.83 15.61 6.43
N ASN A 63 -1.47 16.16 7.46
CA ASN A 63 -1.33 15.63 8.83
C ASN A 63 -2.65 15.24 9.52
N VAL A 64 -3.80 15.67 8.99
CA VAL A 64 -5.10 15.44 9.62
C VAL A 64 -6.19 15.26 8.58
N LEU A 65 -7.00 14.22 8.76
CA LEU A 65 -8.22 14.03 7.99
C LEU A 65 -9.32 14.98 8.49
N PRO A 66 -10.11 15.64 7.63
CA PRO A 66 -11.27 16.44 8.06
C PRO A 66 -12.38 15.56 8.66
N ASP A 67 -13.25 16.11 9.51
CA ASP A 67 -14.32 15.33 10.19
C ASP A 67 -15.34 14.69 9.23
N THR A 68 -15.49 15.31 8.07
CA THR A 68 -16.36 14.86 6.97
C THR A 68 -15.73 13.78 6.10
N PHE A 69 -14.46 13.41 6.32
CA PHE A 69 -13.76 12.43 5.47
C PHE A 69 -14.49 11.08 5.43
N GLY A 70 -15.12 10.68 6.54
CA GLY A 70 -15.93 9.48 6.61
C GLY A 70 -17.19 9.48 5.74
N ASN A 71 -17.56 10.61 5.11
CA ASN A 71 -18.67 10.69 4.17
C ASN A 71 -18.31 10.15 2.78
N LEU A 72 -17.02 9.92 2.50
CA LEU A 72 -16.52 9.33 1.25
C LEU A 72 -16.82 7.82 1.20
N THR A 73 -18.10 7.46 1.28
CA THR A 73 -18.56 6.08 1.44
C THR A 73 -18.33 5.20 0.21
N ARG A 74 -18.05 5.80 -0.96
CA ARG A 74 -17.67 5.11 -2.20
C ARG A 74 -16.15 5.00 -2.40
N LEU A 75 -15.35 5.56 -1.50
CA LEU A 75 -13.89 5.52 -1.62
C LEU A 75 -13.42 4.06 -1.49
N THR A 76 -12.76 3.56 -2.53
CA THR A 76 -12.23 2.20 -2.62
C THR A 76 -10.71 2.20 -2.53
N HIS A 77 -10.06 3.25 -3.02
CA HIS A 77 -8.61 3.41 -3.03
C HIS A 77 -8.22 4.74 -2.39
N LEU A 78 -7.36 4.66 -1.37
CA LEU A 78 -6.77 5.84 -0.73
C LEU A 78 -5.26 5.71 -0.70
N ASP A 79 -4.57 6.67 -1.31
CA ASP A 79 -3.13 6.81 -1.19
C ASP A 79 -2.80 8.09 -0.41
N VAL A 80 -2.19 7.90 0.77
CA VAL A 80 -1.70 8.98 1.64
C VAL A 80 -0.22 8.77 1.96
N ASP A 81 0.54 8.10 1.09
CA ASP A 81 1.96 7.83 1.32
C ASP A 81 2.79 9.10 1.48
N VAL A 82 3.85 9.00 2.30
CA VAL A 82 4.83 10.07 2.53
C VAL A 82 4.13 11.38 2.90
N ASN A 83 3.45 11.34 4.04
CA ASN A 83 2.72 12.46 4.63
C ASN A 83 3.09 12.61 6.12
N ALA A 84 2.43 13.54 6.81
CA ALA A 84 2.62 13.80 8.24
C ALA A 84 1.45 13.31 9.09
N LEU A 85 0.68 12.31 8.63
CA LEU A 85 -0.46 11.78 9.38
C LEU A 85 0.03 11.15 10.69
N ASN A 86 -0.63 11.50 11.79
CA ASN A 86 -0.30 11.01 13.12
C ASN A 86 -1.43 10.17 13.75
N SER A 87 -2.64 10.16 13.20
CA SER A 87 -3.76 9.33 13.67
C SER A 87 -4.79 9.02 12.58
N ILE A 88 -5.45 7.85 12.70
CA ILE A 88 -6.52 7.36 11.80
C ILE A 88 -7.85 7.05 12.54
N GLU A 89 -7.88 7.22 13.87
CA GLU A 89 -8.58 6.32 14.81
C GLU A 89 -10.13 6.27 14.74
N SER A 90 -10.85 7.26 14.21
CA SER A 90 -12.33 7.23 14.19
C SER A 90 -12.99 7.39 12.82
N LYS A 91 -12.25 7.89 11.83
CA LYS A 91 -12.84 8.32 10.55
C LYS A 91 -12.88 7.20 9.53
N PHE A 92 -11.89 6.31 9.56
CA PHE A 92 -11.80 5.16 8.66
C PHE A 92 -12.88 4.11 8.89
N HIS A 93 -13.43 4.00 10.12
CA HIS A 93 -14.56 3.12 10.40
C HIS A 93 -15.79 3.37 9.51
N LYS A 94 -15.93 4.59 8.98
CA LYS A 94 -17.05 4.96 8.10
C LYS A 94 -16.78 4.67 6.62
N LEU A 95 -15.53 4.41 6.25
CA LEU A 95 -15.12 4.13 4.87
C LEU A 95 -15.37 2.65 4.54
N LEU A 96 -16.64 2.27 4.48
CA LEU A 96 -17.07 0.88 4.32
C LEU A 96 -16.64 0.28 2.98
N SER A 97 -16.41 1.09 1.95
CA SER A 97 -15.98 0.61 0.62
C SER A 97 -14.46 0.54 0.45
N LEU A 98 -13.67 0.96 1.45
CA LEU A 98 -12.22 1.06 1.29
C LEU A 98 -11.57 -0.32 1.26
N THR A 99 -11.02 -0.69 0.11
CA THR A 99 -10.40 -1.99 -0.15
C THR A 99 -8.89 -1.89 -0.30
N SER A 100 -8.37 -0.77 -0.80
CA SER A 100 -6.94 -0.53 -1.03
C SER A 100 -6.49 0.73 -0.30
N LEU A 101 -5.38 0.62 0.42
CA LEU A 101 -4.81 1.72 1.21
C LEU A 101 -3.28 1.74 1.11
N SER A 102 -2.71 2.90 0.82
CA SER A 102 -1.28 3.21 1.00
C SER A 102 -1.13 4.23 2.12
N LEU A 103 -0.28 3.94 3.12
CA LEU A 103 -0.01 4.86 4.24
C LEU A 103 1.47 4.85 4.70
N ASP A 104 2.38 4.34 3.88
CA ASP A 104 3.81 4.35 4.17
C ASP A 104 4.35 5.79 4.37
N GLY A 105 5.44 5.94 5.12
CA GLY A 105 6.04 7.26 5.34
C GLY A 105 5.23 8.21 6.22
N ASN A 106 4.20 7.72 6.93
CA ASN A 106 3.46 8.45 7.96
C ASN A 106 3.84 8.00 9.38
N SER A 107 3.47 8.76 10.41
CA SER A 107 3.68 8.39 11.82
C SER A 107 2.60 7.43 12.36
N VAL A 108 1.57 7.10 11.57
CA VAL A 108 0.36 6.41 12.06
C VAL A 108 0.54 4.91 12.33
N TRP A 109 1.59 4.29 11.78
CA TRP A 109 1.91 2.86 11.96
C TRP A 109 1.96 2.41 13.43
N VAL A 110 2.13 3.35 14.38
CA VAL A 110 2.29 3.07 15.81
C VAL A 110 0.97 3.16 16.61
N SER A 111 -0.17 3.52 15.99
CA SER A 111 -1.44 3.80 16.70
C SER A 111 -2.45 2.63 16.72
N GLU A 112 -3.34 2.59 17.73
CA GLU A 112 -4.37 1.55 17.95
C GLU A 112 -5.41 1.44 16.82
N GLY A 113 -5.48 2.47 15.95
CA GLY A 113 -6.46 2.59 14.88
C GLY A 113 -6.36 1.53 13.78
N ILE A 114 -5.31 0.70 13.73
CA ILE A 114 -5.18 -0.33 12.67
C ILE A 114 -6.27 -1.40 12.74
N ARG A 115 -6.88 -1.63 13.91
CA ARG A 115 -8.00 -2.58 14.06
C ARG A 115 -9.31 -2.07 13.49
N SER A 116 -9.37 -0.78 13.12
CA SER A 116 -10.58 -0.12 12.61
C SER A 116 -10.97 -0.56 11.20
N PHE A 117 -10.02 -1.11 10.45
CA PHE A 117 -10.21 -1.53 9.07
C PHE A 117 -10.98 -2.85 9.00
N ASN A 118 -12.26 -2.76 8.64
CA ASN A 118 -13.14 -3.93 8.56
C ASN A 118 -13.22 -4.55 7.15
N ASN A 119 -12.93 -3.78 6.11
CA ASN A 119 -13.10 -4.19 4.71
C ASN A 119 -11.83 -4.00 3.86
N LEU A 120 -10.71 -3.63 4.50
CA LEU A 120 -9.44 -3.42 3.81
C LEU A 120 -8.87 -4.76 3.36
N THR A 121 -8.71 -4.97 2.05
CA THR A 121 -8.19 -6.20 1.46
C THR A 121 -6.73 -6.06 1.07
N GLU A 122 -6.33 -4.90 0.57
CA GLU A 122 -5.00 -4.65 0.03
C GLU A 122 -4.34 -3.50 0.79
N LEU A 123 -3.13 -3.75 1.29
CA LEU A 123 -2.30 -2.73 1.92
C LEU A 123 -1.05 -2.55 1.07
N HIS A 124 -0.86 -1.34 0.56
CA HIS A 124 0.27 -0.97 -0.27
C HIS A 124 1.31 -0.27 0.60
N ILE A 125 2.56 -0.69 0.47
CA ILE A 125 3.68 -0.21 1.28
C ILE A 125 4.82 0.08 0.33
N TYR A 126 5.15 1.35 0.14
CA TYR A 126 6.35 1.71 -0.58
C TYR A 126 7.53 1.63 0.39
N SER A 127 8.71 1.22 -0.09
CA SER A 127 9.89 0.95 0.76
C SER A 127 10.55 2.24 1.32
N SER A 128 9.77 3.25 1.68
CA SER A 128 10.27 4.51 2.25
C SER A 128 10.56 4.37 3.75
N THR A 129 9.87 3.45 4.43
CA THR A 129 10.19 3.04 5.81
C THR A 129 10.54 1.56 5.87
N ILE A 130 11.63 1.22 6.57
CA ILE A 130 12.14 -0.17 6.63
C ILE A 130 11.33 -1.04 7.62
N SER A 131 10.46 -0.44 8.43
CA SER A 131 9.80 -1.09 9.57
C SER A 131 8.30 -1.13 9.39
N ILE A 132 7.74 -2.31 9.13
CA ILE A 132 6.29 -2.52 9.22
C ILE A 132 5.95 -3.00 10.64
N PRO A 133 5.01 -2.35 11.33
CA PRO A 133 4.52 -2.84 12.61
C PRO A 133 3.82 -4.20 12.43
N PRO A 134 4.12 -5.21 13.26
CA PRO A 134 3.44 -6.51 13.24
C PRO A 134 1.91 -6.42 13.38
N ASP A 135 1.41 -5.31 13.92
CA ASP A 135 -0.02 -5.06 14.16
C ASP A 135 -0.86 -5.01 12.88
N VAL A 136 -0.25 -4.85 11.69
CA VAL A 136 -0.92 -5.04 10.39
C VAL A 136 -1.60 -6.40 10.28
N ALA A 137 -1.01 -7.43 10.89
CA ALA A 137 -1.61 -8.76 10.91
C ALA A 137 -2.92 -8.84 11.71
N LEU A 138 -3.27 -7.81 12.50
CA LEU A 138 -4.53 -7.73 13.24
C LEU A 138 -5.71 -7.30 12.36
N ILE A 139 -5.48 -6.72 11.17
CA ILE A 139 -6.53 -6.26 10.25
C ILE A 139 -7.24 -7.46 9.64
N LYS A 140 -8.31 -8.00 10.21
CA LYS A 140 -8.89 -9.32 9.83
C LYS A 140 -9.25 -9.47 8.34
N SER A 141 -9.63 -8.39 7.67
CA SER A 141 -10.03 -8.37 6.26
C SER A 141 -8.88 -8.44 5.26
N LEU A 142 -7.65 -8.17 5.69
CA LEU A 142 -6.51 -8.02 4.80
C LEU A 142 -6.15 -9.34 4.11
N SER A 143 -6.16 -9.35 2.78
CA SER A 143 -5.81 -10.51 1.95
C SER A 143 -4.37 -10.45 1.47
N VAL A 144 -3.88 -9.26 1.14
CA VAL A 144 -2.55 -9.04 0.56
C VAL A 144 -1.90 -7.76 1.08
N VAL A 145 -0.60 -7.82 1.34
CA VAL A 145 0.27 -6.66 1.56
C VAL A 145 1.20 -6.57 0.36
N ILE A 146 1.08 -5.52 -0.43
CA ILE A 146 1.93 -5.28 -1.59
C ILE A 146 3.03 -4.30 -1.18
N VAL A 147 4.26 -4.74 -1.33
CA VAL A 147 5.46 -4.02 -0.94
C VAL A 147 6.20 -3.59 -2.20
N TYR A 148 6.23 -2.29 -2.45
CA TYR A 148 6.88 -1.68 -3.59
C TYR A 148 8.30 -1.22 -3.24
N GLY A 149 9.21 -1.41 -4.19
CA GLY A 149 10.59 -0.93 -4.08
C GLY A 149 11.59 -2.04 -3.72
N ASN A 150 12.87 -1.72 -3.89
CA ASN A 150 13.96 -2.67 -3.73
C ASN A 150 14.24 -2.97 -2.27
N MET A 151 13.43 -3.83 -1.67
CA MET A 151 13.73 -4.39 -0.37
C MET A 151 14.97 -5.29 -0.48
N PRO A 152 16.11 -4.88 0.10
CA PRO A 152 17.25 -5.77 0.10
C PRO A 152 16.94 -6.96 1.01
N LEU A 153 17.49 -8.12 0.68
CA LEU A 153 17.14 -9.40 1.31
C LEU A 153 17.33 -9.41 2.83
N ASP A 154 18.24 -8.58 3.34
CA ASP A 154 18.50 -8.37 4.77
C ASP A 154 17.37 -7.65 5.50
N VAL A 155 16.57 -6.83 4.82
CA VAL A 155 15.36 -6.20 5.37
C VAL A 155 14.25 -7.23 5.57
N LEU A 156 14.02 -8.12 4.60
CA LEU A 156 13.05 -9.22 4.72
C LEU A 156 13.37 -10.19 5.88
N LEU A 157 14.64 -10.24 6.30
CA LEU A 157 15.11 -11.07 7.41
C LEU A 157 15.06 -10.36 8.78
N ARG A 158 14.65 -9.08 8.83
CA ARG A 158 14.48 -8.38 10.11
C ARG A 158 13.32 -8.97 10.91
N GLU A 159 13.41 -8.83 12.22
CA GLU A 159 12.51 -9.51 13.16
C GLU A 159 11.04 -9.09 13.01
N ASP A 160 10.80 -7.83 12.71
CA ASP A 160 9.50 -7.23 12.41
C ASP A 160 8.86 -7.85 11.15
N TRP A 161 9.60 -7.97 10.05
CA TRP A 161 9.16 -8.62 8.82
C TRP A 161 8.86 -10.10 9.03
N VAL A 162 9.73 -10.81 9.75
CA VAL A 162 9.51 -12.21 10.10
C VAL A 162 8.27 -12.38 10.98
N LYS A 163 8.03 -11.46 11.93
CA LYS A 163 6.82 -11.46 12.76
C LYS A 163 5.56 -11.22 11.92
N LEU A 164 5.58 -10.24 11.02
CA LEU A 164 4.49 -9.94 10.12
C LEU A 164 4.15 -11.15 9.23
N LEU A 165 5.16 -11.74 8.59
CA LEU A 165 5.00 -12.91 7.72
C LEU A 165 4.41 -14.11 8.47
N LYS A 166 4.89 -14.38 9.69
CA LYS A 166 4.33 -15.43 10.56
C LYS A 166 2.89 -15.13 10.96
N ALA A 167 2.58 -13.87 11.29
CA ALA A 167 1.27 -13.46 11.76
C ALA A 167 0.24 -13.48 10.62
N LEU A 168 0.66 -13.16 9.39
CA LEU A 168 -0.16 -13.28 8.20
C LEU A 168 -0.37 -14.72 7.75
N ARG A 169 0.44 -15.71 8.16
CA ARG A 169 0.30 -17.13 7.73
C ARG A 169 0.27 -17.38 6.21
N GLY A 170 0.80 -16.49 5.38
CA GLY A 170 0.95 -16.76 3.95
C GLY A 170 2.36 -16.51 3.42
N GLY A 171 2.50 -16.52 2.10
CA GLY A 171 3.80 -16.52 1.41
C GLY A 171 4.10 -15.19 0.73
N VAL A 172 5.38 -15.00 0.42
CA VAL A 172 5.89 -13.87 -0.35
C VAL A 172 6.03 -14.30 -1.81
N LEU A 173 5.41 -13.58 -2.73
CA LEU A 173 5.57 -13.75 -4.17
C LEU A 173 6.16 -12.46 -4.77
N PRO A 174 7.15 -12.54 -5.67
CA PRO A 174 7.47 -11.42 -6.55
C PRO A 174 6.24 -11.09 -7.38
N TRP A 175 5.81 -9.82 -7.37
CA TRP A 175 4.61 -9.37 -8.08
C TRP A 175 4.77 -9.43 -9.61
N ASP A 176 6.01 -9.29 -10.11
CA ASP A 176 6.35 -9.32 -11.54
C ASP A 176 6.56 -10.74 -12.10
N MET A 177 5.66 -11.68 -11.82
CA MET A 177 5.66 -12.94 -12.59
C MET A 177 5.31 -12.74 -14.08
N GLY A 178 4.80 -11.56 -14.47
CA GLY A 178 4.63 -11.18 -15.88
C GLY A 178 5.94 -10.88 -16.64
N CYS A 179 7.07 -10.69 -15.94
CA CYS A 179 8.34 -10.37 -16.59
C CYS A 179 9.13 -11.60 -17.08
N TYR A 180 8.73 -12.83 -16.70
CA TYR A 180 9.39 -14.06 -17.16
C TYR A 180 9.20 -14.35 -18.67
N MET A 181 8.47 -13.51 -19.41
CA MET A 181 8.34 -13.61 -20.87
C MET A 181 9.16 -12.58 -21.67
N LEU A 182 9.95 -11.72 -21.02
CA LEU A 182 10.81 -10.76 -21.72
C LEU A 182 12.31 -11.09 -21.56
N PRO A 183 13.14 -10.85 -22.60
CA PRO A 183 14.58 -11.08 -22.54
C PRO A 183 15.22 -10.34 -21.36
N HIS A 184 16.15 -11.01 -20.66
CA HIS A 184 16.83 -10.65 -19.41
C HIS A 184 17.47 -9.25 -19.29
N HIS A 185 17.35 -8.38 -20.30
CA HIS A 185 17.93 -7.05 -20.34
C HIS A 185 16.91 -5.91 -20.21
N LEU A 186 15.62 -6.24 -20.02
CA LEU A 186 14.51 -5.27 -19.93
C LEU A 186 13.74 -5.30 -18.61
N CYS A 187 14.07 -6.18 -17.65
CA CYS A 187 13.45 -6.11 -16.32
C CYS A 187 13.87 -4.81 -15.62
N PRO A 188 12.90 -3.95 -15.20
CA PRO A 188 13.23 -2.83 -14.33
C PRO A 188 13.86 -3.35 -13.05
N PRO A 189 14.77 -2.60 -12.42
CA PRO A 189 15.41 -3.03 -11.20
C PRO A 189 14.48 -2.94 -9.98
N VAL A 190 13.17 -2.73 -10.14
CA VAL A 190 12.21 -2.51 -9.04
C VAL A 190 11.53 -3.83 -8.72
N MET A 191 11.99 -4.54 -7.69
CA MET A 191 11.34 -5.77 -7.24
C MET A 191 10.14 -5.44 -6.35
N THR A 192 8.93 -5.56 -6.89
CA THR A 192 7.69 -5.49 -6.09
C THR A 192 7.40 -6.88 -5.51
N TYR A 193 7.01 -6.94 -4.24
CA TYR A 193 6.65 -8.18 -3.53
C TYR A 193 5.20 -8.13 -3.07
N ALA A 194 4.51 -9.25 -3.07
CA ALA A 194 3.21 -9.40 -2.42
C ALA A 194 3.27 -10.47 -1.35
N ILE A 195 2.71 -10.15 -0.18
CA ILE A 195 2.59 -11.02 0.98
C ILE A 195 1.12 -11.35 1.17
N TYR A 196 0.75 -12.61 1.02
CA TYR A 196 -0.64 -13.03 1.16
C TYR A 196 -0.94 -13.48 2.60
N ARG A 197 -2.19 -13.32 3.07
CA ARG A 197 -2.64 -13.83 4.37
C ARG A 197 -3.00 -15.33 4.36
N THR A 198 -3.28 -15.89 3.19
CA THR A 198 -3.47 -17.33 3.03
C THR A 198 -3.29 -17.67 1.56
N ILE A 199 -2.37 -18.58 1.25
CA ILE A 199 -2.30 -19.18 -0.09
C ILE A 199 -3.19 -20.43 -0.05
N PRO A 200 -4.25 -20.54 -0.86
CA PRO A 200 -5.22 -21.64 -0.72
C PRO A 200 -4.63 -23.03 -0.94
N HIS A 201 -3.46 -23.17 -1.57
CA HIS A 201 -2.97 -24.46 -2.05
C HIS A 201 -1.47 -24.73 -1.99
N VAL A 202 -0.66 -23.97 -1.24
CA VAL A 202 0.80 -24.20 -1.29
C VAL A 202 1.39 -24.35 0.10
N GLU A 203 1.88 -25.56 0.38
CA GLU A 203 2.88 -25.88 1.41
C GLU A 203 4.24 -25.21 1.13
N CYS A 204 4.28 -23.98 0.63
CA CYS A 204 5.50 -23.18 0.65
C CYS A 204 5.50 -22.50 2.01
N ARG A 205 5.87 -23.27 3.04
CA ARG A 205 6.06 -22.72 4.37
C ARG A 205 7.17 -21.69 4.23
N LEU A 206 7.04 -20.55 4.93
CA LEU A 206 8.10 -19.57 5.08
C LEU A 206 9.46 -20.20 5.50
N THR A 207 9.41 -21.37 6.15
CA THR A 207 10.58 -22.17 6.48
C THR A 207 11.37 -22.62 5.26
N ASP A 208 10.74 -22.84 4.11
CA ASP A 208 11.45 -23.25 2.89
C ASP A 208 12.19 -22.05 2.29
N TYR A 209 11.61 -20.84 2.30
CA TYR A 209 12.30 -19.62 1.90
C TYR A 209 13.49 -19.27 2.82
N ILE A 210 13.35 -19.51 4.13
CA ILE A 210 14.41 -19.30 5.14
C ILE A 210 15.47 -20.42 5.08
N ASN A 211 15.10 -21.66 4.76
CA ASN A 211 16.03 -22.81 4.64
C ASN A 211 16.76 -22.87 3.28
N ILE A 212 16.32 -22.13 2.27
CA ILE A 212 16.96 -21.97 0.95
C ILE A 212 18.25 -21.15 1.00
N ILE A 213 18.60 -20.54 2.14
CA ILE A 213 19.91 -19.90 2.35
C ILE A 213 20.85 -20.88 3.07
N PRO A 214 21.61 -21.75 2.37
CA PRO A 214 22.69 -22.47 3.01
C PRO A 214 23.73 -21.45 3.50
N ARG A 215 24.37 -21.79 4.62
CA ARG A 215 25.45 -21.06 5.33
C ARG A 215 26.64 -20.59 4.46
N GLN A 216 26.61 -20.76 3.15
CA GLN A 216 27.67 -20.45 2.18
C GLN A 216 27.48 -19.15 1.37
N GLN A 217 26.38 -18.40 1.51
CA GLN A 217 26.24 -17.07 0.88
C GLN A 217 27.12 -15.94 1.48
N ARG A 218 28.32 -16.28 1.99
CA ARG A 218 29.42 -15.31 2.10
C ARG A 218 30.24 -15.19 0.81
N ARG A 219 30.11 -16.11 -0.16
CA ARG A 219 30.85 -16.02 -1.43
C ARG A 219 30.06 -16.61 -2.59
N ARG A 220 29.85 -15.78 -3.63
CA ARG A 220 29.49 -16.10 -5.02
C ARG A 220 28.00 -16.00 -5.41
N ARG A 221 27.73 -14.85 -6.03
CA ARG A 221 26.65 -14.56 -6.99
C ARG A 221 26.69 -15.59 -8.13
N GLN A 222 25.74 -16.52 -8.22
CA GLN A 222 25.22 -17.08 -9.50
C GLN A 222 24.16 -18.17 -9.36
N ASN A 223 23.95 -18.79 -8.18
CA ASN A 223 23.07 -19.97 -8.05
C ASN A 223 21.63 -19.70 -7.57
N ASN A 224 21.20 -18.44 -7.36
CA ASN A 224 19.85 -18.17 -6.80
C ASN A 224 18.71 -18.18 -7.84
N LEU A 225 19.00 -18.22 -9.16
CA LEU A 225 17.94 -18.23 -10.18
C LEU A 225 17.22 -19.59 -10.30
N LEU A 226 17.96 -20.70 -10.20
CA LEU A 226 17.43 -22.05 -10.42
C LEU A 226 16.43 -22.51 -9.33
N GLN A 227 16.50 -21.95 -8.12
CA GLN A 227 15.56 -22.32 -7.04
C GLN A 227 14.28 -21.48 -7.02
N LEU A 228 14.31 -20.26 -7.56
CA LEU A 228 13.10 -19.47 -7.82
C LEU A 228 12.28 -20.10 -8.96
N GLU A 229 12.95 -20.67 -9.97
CA GLU A 229 12.29 -21.44 -11.04
C GLU A 229 11.56 -22.67 -10.50
N ALA A 230 12.08 -23.35 -9.47
CA ALA A 230 11.41 -24.52 -8.90
C ALA A 230 10.06 -24.19 -8.23
N CYS A 231 9.89 -23.00 -7.67
CA CYS A 231 8.59 -22.52 -7.18
C CYS A 231 7.67 -22.07 -8.33
N ALA A 232 8.22 -21.48 -9.41
CA ALA A 232 7.46 -21.05 -10.58
C ALA A 232 7.01 -22.21 -11.49
N SER A 233 7.75 -23.33 -11.51
CA SER A 233 7.48 -24.48 -12.38
C SER A 233 6.27 -25.31 -11.94
N TYR A 234 5.78 -25.10 -10.72
CA TYR A 234 4.58 -25.77 -10.18
C TYR A 234 3.27 -25.03 -10.52
N TYR A 235 3.36 -23.90 -11.24
CA TYR A 235 2.24 -23.06 -11.63
C TYR A 235 1.90 -23.11 -13.13
N PHE A 236 2.52 -24.03 -13.90
CA PHE A 236 2.13 -24.37 -15.28
C PHE A 236 1.59 -25.78 -15.36
#